data_AF-A0A3S1SLQ2-F1
#
_entry.id   AF-A0A3S1SLQ2-F1
#
_cell.length_a   1.000
_cell.length_b   1.000
_cell.length_c   1.000
_cell.angle_alpha   90.00
_cell.angle_beta   90.00
_cell.angle_gamma   90.00
#
_symmetry.space_group_name_H-M   'P 1'
#
loop_
_entity.id
_entity.type
_entity.pdbx_description
1 polymer ?
#
loop_
_entity_poly.entity_id
_entity_poly.type
_entity_poly.pdbx_seq_one_letter_code
_entity_poly.pdbx_strand_id
1 'polypeptide(L)'
;LLFGASTGVAALLGMAGYFAGVVQAPMTAFVIILEMTGNHDNVIALMLASMLGYGTARMISHEPLYHALSRVFIAEAIRRRRAEAGPGQV
;
A
#
# COMPACT_ATOMS: atom_id res chain seq x y z
N LEU A 1 -4.22 19.44 15.86
CA LEU A 1 -4.36 18.81 17.18
C LEU A 1 -3.04 18.54 17.93
N LEU A 2 -1.85 18.76 17.35
CA LEU A 2 -0.58 18.87 18.12
C LEU A 2 0.34 20.02 17.64
N PHE A 3 0.09 20.57 16.43
CA PHE A 3 0.84 21.69 15.84
C PHE A 3 -0.09 22.73 15.18
N GLY A 4 -1.26 23.01 15.76
CA GLY A 4 -2.26 23.92 15.14
C GLY A 4 -2.96 23.35 13.89
N ALA A 5 -2.61 22.17 13.41
CA ALA A 5 -3.27 21.53 12.26
C ALA A 5 -4.74 21.19 12.53
N SER A 6 -5.59 21.39 11.53
CA SER A 6 -7.00 21.00 11.56
C SER A 6 -7.14 19.48 11.66
N THR A 7 -8.28 19.02 12.19
CA THR A 7 -8.64 17.59 12.23
C THR A 7 -8.61 16.96 10.85
N GLY A 8 -9.08 17.69 9.83
CA GLY A 8 -9.07 17.23 8.44
C GLY A 8 -7.66 16.94 7.92
N VAL A 9 -6.71 17.87 8.09
CA VAL A 9 -5.32 17.65 7.63
C VAL A 9 -4.69 16.46 8.36
N ALA A 10 -4.90 16.33 9.67
CA ALA A 10 -4.38 15.19 10.42
C ALA A 10 -4.92 13.84 9.91
N ALA A 11 -6.22 13.77 9.57
CA ALA A 11 -6.83 12.59 8.99
C ALA A 11 -6.25 12.26 7.61
N LEU A 12 -6.02 13.27 6.77
CA LEU A 12 -5.42 13.11 5.44
C LEU A 12 -4.00 12.56 5.51
N LEU A 13 -3.17 13.10 6.41
CA LEU A 13 -1.80 12.61 6.62
C LEU A 13 -1.79 11.16 7.14
N GLY A 14 -2.69 10.82 8.06
CA GLY A 14 -2.85 9.45 8.56
C GLY A 14 -3.26 8.46 7.46
N MET A 15 -4.23 8.85 6.62
CA MET A 15 -4.67 8.03 5.49
C MET A 15 -3.53 7.81 4.48
N ALA A 16 -2.81 8.86 4.11
CA ALA A 16 -1.70 8.78 3.16
C ALA A 16 -0.52 7.95 3.69
N GLY A 17 -0.18 8.11 4.97
CA GLY A 17 0.88 7.33 5.63
C GLY A 17 0.52 5.86 5.78
N TYR A 18 -0.69 5.55 6.25
CA TYR A 18 -1.16 4.17 6.38
C TYR A 18 -1.19 3.45 5.03
N PHE A 19 -1.80 4.07 4.01
CA PHE A 19 -1.94 3.44 2.71
C PHE A 19 -0.58 3.18 2.05
N ALA A 20 0.33 4.16 2.12
CA ALA A 20 1.71 4.01 1.64
C ALA A 20 2.48 2.91 2.40
N GLY A 21 2.30 2.80 3.71
CA GLY A 21 2.94 1.78 4.54
C GLY A 21 2.47 0.36 4.22
N VAL A 22 1.16 0.15 4.09
CA VAL A 22 0.57 -1.17 3.81
C VAL A 22 0.91 -1.66 2.40
N VAL A 23 0.75 -0.79 1.41
CA VAL A 23 0.95 -1.14 -0.01
C VAL A 23 2.42 -1.07 -0.40
N GLN A 24 3.24 -0.34 0.36
CA GLN A 24 4.64 -0.07 0.05
C GLN A 24 4.88 0.62 -1.30
N ALA A 25 3.93 1.46 -1.74
CA ALA A 25 4.01 2.26 -2.97
C ALA A 25 3.74 3.76 -2.64
N PRO A 26 4.71 4.47 -2.05
CA PRO A 26 4.49 5.81 -1.49
C PRO A 26 4.08 6.84 -2.53
N MET A 27 4.67 6.81 -3.73
CA MET A 27 4.32 7.73 -4.82
C MET A 27 2.86 7.58 -5.26
N THR A 28 2.44 6.33 -5.51
CA THR A 28 1.06 6.04 -5.93
C THR A 28 0.07 6.36 -4.82
N ALA A 29 0.40 6.04 -3.57
CA ALA A 29 -0.49 6.29 -2.43
C ALA A 29 -0.76 7.77 -2.21
N PHE A 30 0.27 8.63 -2.22
CA PHE A 30 0.03 10.07 -2.00
C PHE A 30 -0.75 10.69 -3.17
N VAL A 31 -0.47 10.30 -4.42
CA VAL A 31 -1.21 10.82 -5.59
C VAL A 31 -2.69 10.44 -5.49
N ILE A 32 -3.00 9.19 -5.15
CA ILE A 32 -4.40 8.75 -4.95
C ILE A 32 -5.09 9.59 -3.88
N ILE A 33 -4.44 9.82 -2.73
CA ILE A 33 -5.03 10.64 -1.66
C ILE A 33 -5.20 12.10 -2.09
N LEU A 34 -4.21 12.68 -2.76
CA LEU A 34 -4.25 14.05 -3.26
C LEU A 34 -5.44 14.24 -4.22
N GLU A 35 -5.55 13.37 -5.23
CA GLU A 35 -6.61 13.42 -6.23
C GLU A 35 -7.99 13.24 -5.61
N MET A 36 -8.17 12.26 -4.72
CA MET A 36 -9.47 11.99 -4.08
C MET A 36 -9.93 13.13 -3.15
N THR A 37 -9.00 13.93 -2.62
CA THR A 37 -9.31 14.95 -1.62
C THR A 37 -9.29 16.36 -2.19
N GLY A 38 -8.72 16.56 -3.38
CA GLY A 38 -8.64 17.85 -4.07
C GLY A 38 -7.81 18.91 -3.33
N ASN A 39 -7.15 18.55 -2.23
CA ASN A 39 -6.47 19.48 -1.33
C ASN A 39 -5.00 19.65 -1.72
N HIS A 40 -4.75 20.56 -2.66
CA HIS A 40 -3.43 20.82 -3.23
C HIS A 40 -2.50 21.63 -2.32
N ASP A 41 -3.05 22.31 -1.31
CA ASP A 41 -2.27 23.13 -0.37
C ASP A 41 -1.34 22.27 0.50
N ASN A 42 -1.67 20.98 0.68
CA ASN A 42 -0.98 20.07 1.59
C ASN A 42 -0.16 18.99 0.88
N VAL A 43 0.16 19.16 -0.41
CA VAL A 43 0.87 18.16 -1.23
C VAL A 43 2.19 17.70 -0.60
N ILE A 44 3.01 18.65 -0.15
CA ILE A 44 4.32 18.32 0.44
C ILE A 44 4.13 17.52 1.73
N ALA A 45 3.17 17.90 2.57
CA ALA A 45 2.89 17.21 3.82
C ALA A 45 2.37 15.79 3.57
N LEU A 46 1.48 15.60 2.59
CA LEU A 46 0.99 14.29 2.16
C LEU A 46 2.12 13.38 1.66
N MET A 47 2.98 13.92 0.80
CA MET A 47 4.13 13.18 0.27
C MET A 47 5.08 12.74 1.40
N LEU A 48 5.40 13.65 2.32
CA LEU A 48 6.21 13.32 3.49
C LEU A 48 5.57 12.25 4.38
N ALA A 49 4.27 12.37 4.66
CA ALA A 49 3.55 11.36 5.44
C ALA A 49 3.56 9.99 4.75
N SER A 50 3.34 9.93 3.45
CA SER A 50 3.44 8.69 2.67
C SER A 50 4.85 8.10 2.66
N MET A 51 5.89 8.92 2.49
CA MET A 51 7.28 8.44 2.55
C MET A 51 7.66 7.93 3.94
N LEU A 52 7.24 8.62 5.00
CA LEU A 52 7.47 8.19 6.38
C LEU A 52 6.72 6.89 6.69
N GLY A 53 5.45 6.78 6.29
CA GLY A 53 4.66 5.55 6.46
C GLY A 53 5.25 4.36 5.71
N TYR A 54 5.73 4.57 4.48
CA TYR A 54 6.49 3.57 3.73
C TYR A 54 7.79 3.17 4.45
N GLY A 55 8.59 4.16 4.86
CA GLY A 55 9.87 3.92 5.51
C GLY A 55 9.73 3.13 6.81
N THR A 56 8.80 3.55 7.69
CA THR A 56 8.53 2.85 8.96
C THR A 56 7.98 1.45 8.73
N ALA A 57 7.04 1.28 7.79
CA ALA A 57 6.50 -0.03 7.45
C ALA A 57 7.59 -0.95 6.91
N ARG A 58 8.48 -0.46 6.04
CA ARG A 58 9.55 -1.27 5.45
C ARG A 58 10.62 -1.69 6.46
N MET A 59 10.85 -0.90 7.51
CA MET A 59 11.71 -1.29 8.62
C MET A 59 11.13 -2.44 9.46
N ILE A 60 9.80 -2.51 9.58
CA ILE A 60 9.11 -3.52 10.41
C ILE A 60 8.74 -4.76 9.59
N SER A 61 8.12 -4.57 8.43
CA SER A 61 7.71 -5.61 7.48
C SER A 61 8.32 -5.34 6.11
N HIS A 62 9.21 -6.23 5.68
CA HIS A 62 9.92 -6.06 4.40
C HIS A 62 9.08 -6.44 3.18
N GLU A 63 7.97 -7.17 3.35
CA GLU A 63 7.11 -7.62 2.26
C GLU A 63 5.86 -6.73 2.13
N PRO A 64 5.57 -6.17 0.94
CA PRO A 64 4.32 -5.46 0.66
C PRO A 64 3.09 -6.37 0.77
N LEU A 65 1.96 -5.83 1.24
CA LEU A 65 0.73 -6.62 1.47
C LEU A 65 0.29 -7.40 0.22
N TYR A 66 0.24 -6.74 -0.94
CA TYR A 66 -0.24 -7.38 -2.17
C TYR A 66 0.68 -8.50 -2.65
N HIS A 67 1.99 -8.40 -2.41
CA HIS A 67 2.92 -9.49 -2.71
C HIS A 67 2.65 -10.69 -1.82
N ALA A 68 2.50 -10.46 -0.51
CA ALA A 68 2.19 -11.53 0.45
C ALA A 68 0.89 -12.26 0.07
N LEU A 69 -0.17 -11.52 -0.27
CA LEU A 69 -1.45 -12.08 -0.70
C LEU A 69 -1.34 -12.86 -2.01
N SER A 70 -0.55 -12.38 -2.98
CA SER A 70 -0.40 -13.04 -4.29
C SER A 70 0.17 -14.46 -4.20
N ARG A 71 0.97 -14.76 -3.17
CA ARG A 71 1.61 -16.08 -2.99
C ARG A 71 0.59 -17.21 -2.85
N VAL A 72 -0.52 -16.95 -2.16
CA VAL A 72 -1.60 -17.93 -1.97
C VAL A 72 -2.27 -18.23 -3.31
N PHE A 73 -2.60 -17.19 -4.07
CA PHE A 73 -3.21 -17.31 -5.40
C PHE A 73 -2.30 -18.02 -6.41
N ILE A 74 -1.00 -17.69 -6.42
CA ILE A 74 -0.02 -18.34 -7.30
C ILE A 74 0.13 -19.82 -6.93
N ALA A 75 0.22 -20.15 -5.63
CA ALA A 75 0.31 -21.53 -5.18
C ALA A 75 -0.91 -22.36 -5.58
N GLU A 76 -2.11 -21.78 -5.48
CA GLU A 76 -3.35 -22.41 -5.95
C GLU A 76 -3.37 -22.62 -7.46
N ALA A 77 -2.97 -21.60 -8.24
CA ALA A 77 -2.89 -21.69 -9.69
C ALA A 77 -1.95 -22.82 -10.14
N ILE A 78 -0.79 -22.98 -9.48
CA ILE A 78 0.17 -24.07 -9.78
C ILE A 78 -0.43 -25.44 -9.45
N ARG A 79 -1.10 -25.59 -8.30
CA ARG A 79 -1.76 -26.85 -7.91
C ARG A 79 -2.82 -27.26 -8.92
N ARG A 80 -3.65 -26.31 -9.36
CA ARG A 80 -4.68 -26.53 -10.38
C ARG A 80 -4.06 -27.01 -11.70
N ARG A 81 -3.02 -26.34 -12.20
CA ARG A 81 -2.35 -26.75 -13.44
C ARG A 81 -1.74 -28.16 -13.35
N ARG A 82 -1.19 -28.55 -12.20
CA ARG A 82 -0.64 -29.91 -12.01
C ARG A 82 -1.72 -30.99 -11.98
N ALA A 83 -2.88 -30.71 -11.39
CA ALA A 83 -4.01 -31.63 -11.41
C ALA A 83 -4.55 -31.84 -12.83
N GLU A 84 -4.59 -30.77 -13.63
CA GLU A 84 -4.97 -30.82 -15.05
C GLU A 84 -3.93 -31.58 -15.91
N ALA A 85 -2.66 -31.62 -15.49
CA ALA A 85 -1.58 -32.35 -16.17
C ALA A 85 -1.36 -33.80 -15.66
N GLY A 86 -2.25 -34.32 -14.81
CA GLY A 86 -2.20 -35.69 -14.27
C GLY A 86 -2.44 -36.82 -15.30
N PRO A 87 -2.24 -38.10 -14.92
CA PRO A 87 -1.40 -39.09 -15.60
C PRO A 87 -2.04 -39.80 -16.81
N GLY A 88 -2.29 -39.08 -17.91
CA GLY A 88 -2.82 -39.65 -19.15
C GLY A 88 -2.19 -39.15 -20.45
N GLN A 89 -1.03 -38.48 -20.38
CA GLN A 89 -0.36 -37.86 -21.54
C GLN A 89 1.10 -38.29 -21.74
N VAL A 90 1.50 -39.47 -21.25
CA VAL A 90 2.73 -40.17 -21.68
C VAL A 90 2.39 -41.48 -22.36
#